data_AF-A0A948N668-F1
#
_entry.id   AF-A0A948N668-F1
#
_cell.length_a   1.000
_cell.length_b   1.000
_cell.length_c   1.000
_cell.angle_alpha   90.00
_cell.angle_beta   90.00
_cell.angle_gamma   90.00
#
_symmetry.space_group_name_H-M   'P 1'
#
loop_
_entity.id
_entity.type
_entity.pdbx_description
1 polymer ?
#
loop_
_entity_poly.entity_id
_entity_poly.type
_entity_poly.pdbx_seq_one_letter_code
_entity_poly.pdbx_strand_id
1 'polypeptide(L)'
;MAANSAPREETIAGVAWRCDGDQCQGSADRKANLDGLVRECKKVVAVVGPVASYKSGGRELSDGQVRACNKAAIQVQAARN
;
A
#
# COMPACT_ATOMS: atom_id res chain seq x y z
N MET A 1 7.78 9.12 -21.15
CA MET A 1 7.39 7.70 -21.26
C MET A 1 6.48 7.40 -20.07
N ALA A 2 5.15 7.46 -20.23
CA ALA A 2 4.20 7.12 -19.18
C ALA A 2 3.98 5.60 -19.25
N ALA A 3 4.42 4.87 -18.21
CA ALA A 3 4.27 3.43 -18.15
C ALA A 3 2.78 3.08 -18.08
N ASN A 4 2.39 2.12 -18.92
CA ASN A 4 1.04 1.77 -19.30
C ASN A 4 0.29 0.94 -18.24
N SER A 5 0.48 1.24 -16.96
CA SER A 5 -0.25 0.58 -15.87
C SER A 5 -1.43 1.45 -15.50
N ALA A 6 -2.61 1.17 -16.06
CA ALA A 6 -3.81 1.90 -15.68
C ALA A 6 -3.97 1.88 -14.14
N PRO A 7 -4.40 3.00 -13.53
CA PRO A 7 -4.60 3.04 -12.10
C PRO A 7 -5.63 1.98 -11.69
N ARG A 8 -5.21 1.01 -10.87
CA ARG A 8 -6.07 -0.04 -10.32
C ARG A 8 -6.72 0.49 -9.05
N GLU A 9 -8.03 0.35 -8.95
CA GLU A 9 -8.79 0.71 -7.76
C GLU A 9 -9.15 -0.57 -7.01
N GLU A 10 -8.66 -0.71 -5.78
CA GLU A 10 -8.86 -1.89 -4.94
C GLU A 10 -9.40 -1.49 -3.56
N THR A 11 -10.40 -2.23 -3.07
CA THR A 11 -10.93 -1.99 -1.71
C THR A 11 -10.21 -2.89 -0.73
N ILE A 12 -9.39 -2.31 0.15
CA ILE A 12 -8.54 -3.05 1.10
C ILE A 12 -8.91 -2.60 2.51
N ALA A 13 -9.32 -3.56 3.34
CA ALA A 13 -9.81 -3.28 4.70
C ALA A 13 -10.94 -2.22 4.76
N GLY A 14 -11.79 -2.18 3.73
CA GLY A 14 -12.91 -1.23 3.63
C GLY A 14 -12.51 0.17 3.14
N VAL A 15 -11.25 0.37 2.72
CA VAL A 15 -10.73 1.62 2.18
C VAL A 15 -10.49 1.47 0.68
N ALA A 16 -10.95 2.43 -0.12
CA ALA A 16 -10.64 2.48 -1.54
C ALA A 16 -9.19 2.96 -1.76
N TRP A 17 -8.37 2.11 -2.35
CA TRP A 17 -6.99 2.37 -2.76
C TRP A 17 -6.91 2.51 -4.26
N ARG A 18 -6.22 3.54 -4.72
CA ARG A 18 -5.90 3.73 -6.14
C ARG A 18 -4.40 3.57 -6.31
N CYS A 19 -4.00 2.53 -7.03
CA CYS A 19 -2.61 2.18 -7.26
C CYS A 19 -2.25 2.32 -8.75
N ASP A 20 -1.29 3.17 -9.07
CA ASP A 20 -0.74 3.36 -10.41
C ASP A 20 0.66 2.71 -10.45
N GLY A 21 0.74 1.51 -11.03
CA GLY A 21 1.95 0.69 -10.97
C GLY A 21 2.36 0.38 -9.52
N ASP A 22 3.47 0.98 -9.10
CA ASP A 22 4.09 0.89 -7.77
C ASP A 22 3.75 2.08 -6.84
N GLN A 23 2.88 3.00 -7.25
CA GLN A 23 2.43 4.12 -6.41
C GLN A 23 1.02 3.87 -5.92
N CYS A 24 0.79 3.82 -4.61
CA CYS A 24 -0.55 3.62 -4.04
C CYS A 24 -0.98 4.82 -3.21
N GLN A 25 -2.21 5.29 -3.46
CA GLN A 25 -2.83 6.37 -2.73
C GLN A 25 -4.24 5.98 -2.27
N GLY A 26 -4.56 6.29 -1.03
CA GLY A 26 -5.86 6.01 -0.42
C GLY A 26 -6.19 7.02 0.67
N SER A 27 -7.42 6.96 1.15
CA SER A 27 -7.86 7.76 2.30
C SER A 27 -8.46 6.81 3.32
N ALA A 28 -7.61 6.21 4.14
CA ALA A 28 -8.09 5.49 5.30
C ALA A 28 -8.58 6.52 6.33
N ASP A 29 -9.89 6.58 6.54
CA ASP A 29 -10.47 7.40 7.58
C ASP A 29 -9.85 6.99 8.92
N ARG A 30 -9.47 7.96 9.76
CA ARG A 30 -8.72 7.79 11.03
C ARG A 30 -9.42 6.90 12.08
N LYS A 31 -10.52 6.23 11.73
CA LYS A 31 -11.30 5.35 12.61
C LYS A 31 -10.56 4.04 12.87
N ALA A 32 -9.80 4.07 13.97
CA ALA A 32 -9.74 3.05 15.02
C ALA A 32 -9.44 1.60 14.57
N ASN A 33 -8.15 1.30 14.31
CA ASN A 33 -7.47 -0.01 14.52
C ASN A 33 -6.22 -0.19 13.63
N LEU A 34 -5.94 0.77 12.75
CA LEU A 34 -4.70 0.83 11.99
C LEU A 34 -3.67 1.62 12.80
N ASP A 35 -3.04 0.95 13.75
CA ASP A 35 -2.07 1.48 14.74
C ASP A 35 -0.72 1.90 14.08
N GLY A 36 -0.78 2.62 12.96
CA GLY A 36 0.37 3.14 12.23
C GLY A 36 0.25 2.96 10.71
N LEU A 37 0.68 4.00 9.98
CA LEU A 37 0.71 4.09 8.52
C LEU A 37 1.46 2.89 7.86
N VAL A 38 2.47 2.35 8.56
CA VAL A 38 3.21 1.15 8.12
C VAL A 38 2.37 -0.12 8.20
N ARG A 39 1.53 -0.30 9.24
CA ARG A 39 0.66 -1.50 9.36
C ARG A 39 -0.41 -1.51 8.28
N GLU A 40 -0.95 -0.34 7.97
CA GLU A 40 -1.89 -0.14 6.88
C GLU A 40 -1.24 -0.49 5.54
N CYS A 41 -0.08 0.12 5.26
CA CYS A 41 0.68 -0.18 4.05
C CYS A 41 0.94 -1.69 3.93
N LYS A 42 1.34 -2.39 5.01
CA LYS A 42 1.56 -3.85 4.99
C LYS A 42 0.36 -4.64 4.49
N LYS A 43 -0.87 -4.23 4.83
CA LYS A 43 -2.10 -4.86 4.33
C LYS A 43 -2.31 -4.56 2.85
N VAL A 44 -2.05 -3.33 2.43
CA VAL A 44 -2.15 -2.91 1.03
C VAL A 44 -1.19 -3.70 0.17
N VAL A 45 0.11 -3.68 0.50
CA VAL A 45 1.15 -4.36 -0.28
C VAL A 45 1.05 -5.88 -0.28
N ALA A 46 0.36 -6.47 0.71
CA ALA A 46 0.05 -7.90 0.72
C ALA A 46 -0.99 -8.30 -0.36
N VAL A 47 -1.83 -7.35 -0.79
CA VAL A 47 -2.83 -7.53 -1.85
C VAL A 47 -2.28 -7.04 -3.19
N VAL A 48 -1.80 -5.81 -3.23
CA VAL A 48 -1.41 -5.13 -4.48
C VAL A 48 0.04 -5.37 -4.92
N GLY A 49 0.87 -5.94 -4.04
CA GLY A 49 2.32 -6.08 -4.24
C GLY A 49 3.14 -4.92 -3.66
N PRO A 50 4.48 -5.01 -3.74
CA PRO A 50 5.38 -3.97 -3.23
C PRO A 50 5.18 -2.63 -3.97
N VAL A 51 5.32 -1.53 -3.24
CA VAL A 51 5.11 -0.16 -3.73
C VAL A 51 6.38 0.68 -3.58
N ALA A 52 6.63 1.63 -4.48
CA ALA A 52 7.69 2.63 -4.35
C ALA A 52 7.22 3.85 -3.55
N SER A 53 5.92 4.19 -3.63
CA SER A 53 5.34 5.33 -2.90
C SER A 53 3.98 4.97 -2.31
N TYR A 54 3.72 5.50 -1.11
CA TYR A 54 2.49 5.22 -0.37
C TYR A 54 1.97 6.46 0.33
N LYS A 55 0.74 6.87 -0.02
CA LYS A 55 0.08 8.03 0.53
C LYS A 55 -1.30 7.67 1.09
N SER A 56 -1.54 8.05 2.35
CA SER A 56 -2.79 7.78 3.05
C SER A 56 -3.29 9.01 3.79
N GLY A 57 -4.47 9.52 3.43
CA GLY A 57 -5.13 10.60 4.16
C GLY A 57 -4.26 11.87 4.32
N GLY A 58 -3.45 12.19 3.32
CA GLY A 58 -2.52 13.33 3.34
C GLY A 58 -1.16 13.07 4.00
N ARG A 59 -0.92 11.87 4.52
CA ARG A 59 0.38 11.44 5.07
C ARG A 59 1.06 10.50 4.08
N GLU A 60 2.36 10.70 3.87
CA GLU A 60 3.17 9.85 3.01
C GLU A 60 4.18 9.06 3.85
N LEU A 61 4.44 7.81 3.46
CA LEU A 61 5.51 7.03 4.07
C LEU A 61 6.87 7.47 3.53
N SER A 62 7.85 7.61 4.43
CA SER A 62 9.24 7.80 4.01
C SER A 62 9.81 6.52 3.41
N ASP A 63 10.87 6.65 2.60
CA ASP A 63 11.61 5.55 1.96
C ASP A 63 11.91 4.35 2.89
N GLY A 64 12.40 4.63 4.10
CA GLY A 64 12.69 3.59 5.09
C GLY A 64 11.44 2.84 5.57
N GLN A 65 10.30 3.54 5.66
CA GLN A 65 9.03 2.96 6.05
C GLN A 65 8.37 2.18 4.91
N VAL A 66 8.50 2.66 3.66
CA VAL A 66 8.08 1.92 2.45
C VAL A 66 8.82 0.59 2.35
N ARG A 67 10.14 0.59 2.54
CA ARG A 67 10.94 -0.65 2.57
C ARG A 67 10.48 -1.61 3.67
N ALA A 68 10.23 -1.10 4.89
CA ALA A 68 9.76 -1.91 6.00
C ALA A 68 8.35 -2.49 5.76
N CYS A 69 7.49 -1.76 5.05
CA CYS A 69 6.17 -2.20 4.64
C CYS A 69 6.24 -3.30 3.57
N ASN A 70 7.01 -3.08 2.50
CA ASN A 70 7.18 -4.02 1.38
C ASN A 70 7.71 -5.38 1.81
N LYS A 71 8.45 -5.45 2.92
CA LYS A 71 8.87 -6.73 3.52
C LYS A 71 7.69 -7.67 3.79
N ALA A 72 6.52 -7.13 4.16
CA ALA A 72 5.31 -7.94 4.33
C ALA A 72 4.77 -8.48 3.00
N ALA A 73 4.83 -7.71 1.91
CA ALA A 73 4.46 -8.17 0.57
C ALA A 73 5.29 -9.38 0.15
N ILE A 74 6.61 -9.30 0.36
CA ILE A 74 7.56 -10.38 0.04
C ILE A 74 7.25 -11.63 0.86
N GLN A 75 6.97 -11.48 2.16
CA GLN A 75 6.62 -12.61 3.03
C GLN A 75 5.29 -13.28 2.63
N VAL A 76 4.27 -12.49 2.29
CA VAL A 76 2.96 -13.02 1.85
C VAL A 76 3.08 -13.71 0.48
N GLN A 77 3.86 -13.15 -0.44
CA GLN A 77 4.13 -13.78 -1.74
C GLN A 77 4.92 -15.09 -1.58
N ALA A 78 5.94 -15.10 -0.73
CA ALA A 78 6.73 -16.29 -0.45
C ALA A 78 5.91 -17.41 0.22
N ALA A 79 4.90 -17.08 1.03
CA ALA A 79 4.01 -18.05 1.65
C ALA A 79 2.90 -18.58 0.72
N ARG A 80 2.69 -17.93 -0.44
CA ARG A 80 1.71 -18.30 -1.46
C ARG A 80 2.30 -19.18 -2.58
N ASN A 81 3.61 -19.44 -2.53
CA ASN A 81 4.39 -20.18 -3.53
C ASN A 81 5.00 -21.44 -2.92
#